data_AF-A0A809YAL5-F1
#
_entry.id   AF-A0A809YAL5-F1
#
_cell.length_a   1.000
_cell.length_b   1.000
_cell.length_c   1.000
_cell.angle_alpha   90.00
_cell.angle_beta   90.00
_cell.angle_gamma   90.00
#
_symmetry.space_group_name_H-M   'P 1'
#
loop_
_entity.id
_entity.type
_entity.pdbx_description
1 polymer ?
#
loop_
_entity_poly.entity_id
_entity_poly.type
_entity_poly.pdbx_seq_one_letter_code
_entity_poly.pdbx_strand_id
1 'polypeptide(L)'
;MIAFSFLVLGTDAHAKNFSVIHLPGRRMFLAPLYDVLSLVPYDNDEHERRRLRMAMKIGGYYKFSEVLPRHWRRQGELMKMDPDEMIARLVALGEKIPDALSDVVKEARVEGLKEPVLDTVLDGISARGKAIVQQYSA
;
A
#
# COMPACT_ATOMS: atom_id res chain seq x y z
N MET A 1 -5.26 4.74 -1.29
CA MET A 1 -4.84 3.67 -2.22
C MET A 1 -3.33 3.65 -2.44
N ILE A 2 -2.68 4.65 -3.04
CA ILE A 2 -1.24 4.58 -3.36
C ILE A 2 -0.35 4.28 -2.15
N ALA A 3 -0.60 4.89 -0.99
CA ALA A 3 0.10 4.56 0.27
C ALA A 3 -0.10 3.11 0.72
N PHE A 4 -1.32 2.59 0.55
CA PHE A 4 -1.64 1.20 0.83
C PHE A 4 -0.89 0.26 -0.13
N SER A 5 -0.91 0.54 -1.45
CA SER A 5 -0.13 -0.23 -2.44
C SER A 5 1.36 -0.23 -2.14
N PHE A 6 1.94 0.91 -1.73
CA PHE A 6 3.34 0.98 -1.30
C PHE A 6 3.62 0.05 -0.11
N LEU A 7 2.73 0.07 0.87
CA LEU A 7 2.83 -0.75 2.06
C LEU A 7 2.73 -2.25 1.73
N VAL A 8 1.76 -2.67 0.91
CA VAL A 8 1.53 -4.10 0.60
C VAL A 8 2.33 -4.64 -0.58
N LEU A 9 3.32 -3.91 -1.11
CA LEU A 9 4.02 -4.27 -2.37
C LEU A 9 3.06 -4.47 -3.57
N GLY A 10 2.04 -3.62 -3.68
CA GLY A 10 1.15 -3.57 -4.83
C GLY A 10 1.82 -2.88 -6.02
N THR A 11 2.23 -3.66 -7.01
CA THR A 11 2.95 -3.17 -8.20
C THR A 11 2.03 -2.65 -9.30
N ASP A 12 0.75 -3.04 -9.31
CA ASP A 12 -0.14 -2.88 -10.46
C ASP A 12 -1.24 -1.82 -10.27
N ALA A 13 -1.05 -0.89 -9.33
CA ALA A 13 -2.00 0.20 -9.10
C ALA A 13 -1.93 1.28 -10.22
N HIS A 14 -2.21 0.90 -11.47
CA HIS A 14 -2.15 1.79 -12.64
C HIS A 14 -3.47 2.50 -12.92
N ALA A 15 -3.49 3.45 -13.87
CA ALA A 15 -4.63 4.34 -14.09
C ALA A 15 -5.95 3.62 -14.39
N LYS A 16 -5.93 2.42 -15.01
CA LYS A 16 -7.15 1.64 -15.30
C LYS A 16 -7.74 0.94 -14.07
N ASN A 17 -7.03 0.90 -12.94
CA ASN A 17 -7.52 0.36 -11.65
C ASN A 17 -8.28 1.41 -10.86
N PHE A 18 -8.51 2.57 -11.46
CA PHE A 18 -9.32 3.64 -10.91
C PHE A 18 -10.44 3.97 -11.90
N SER A 19 -11.66 4.03 -11.39
CA SER A 19 -12.85 4.40 -12.16
C SER A 19 -13.59 5.53 -11.47
N VAL A 20 -14.37 6.27 -12.25
CA VAL A 20 -15.27 7.30 -11.75
C VAL A 20 -16.72 6.91 -12.05
N ILE A 21 -17.59 7.12 -11.07
CA ILE A 21 -19.03 6.97 -11.22
C ILE A 21 -19.59 8.31 -11.69
N HIS A 22 -20.24 8.30 -12.85
CA HIS A 22 -20.92 9.48 -13.39
C HIS A 22 -22.35 9.55 -12.85
N LEU A 23 -22.71 10.70 -12.25
CA LEU A 23 -24.05 10.96 -11.74
C LEU A 23 -24.69 12.15 -12.47
N PRO A 24 -26.04 12.27 -12.43
CA PRO A 24 -26.75 13.42 -12.96
C PRO A 24 -26.21 14.74 -12.41
N GLY A 25 -26.22 15.77 -13.26
CA GLY A 25 -25.76 17.12 -12.92
C GLY A 25 -24.23 17.29 -12.98
N ARG A 26 -23.52 16.55 -13.83
CA ARG A 26 -22.05 16.60 -14.00
C ARG A 26 -21.27 16.29 -12.72
N ARG A 27 -21.86 15.52 -11.81
CA ARG A 27 -21.19 15.07 -10.60
C ARG A 27 -20.43 13.78 -10.89
N MET A 28 -19.25 13.67 -10.33
CA MET A 28 -18.40 12.49 -10.44
C MET A 28 -17.90 12.10 -9.06
N PHE A 29 -17.90 10.80 -8.78
CA PHE A 29 -17.33 10.23 -7.57
C PHE A 29 -16.30 9.19 -7.94
N LEU A 30 -15.26 9.03 -7.12
CA LEU A 30 -14.38 7.89 -7.26
C LEU A 30 -15.17 6.62 -6.96
N ALA A 31 -15.06 5.61 -7.83
CA ALA A 31 -15.60 4.29 -7.53
C ALA A 31 -14.86 3.67 -6.34
N PRO A 32 -15.45 2.69 -5.62
CA PRO A 32 -14.70 1.87 -4.68
C PRO A 32 -13.44 1.31 -5.33
N LEU A 33 -12.38 1.14 -4.53
CA LEU A 33 -11.14 0.56 -5.02
C LEU A 33 -11.38 -0.91 -5.42
N TYR A 34 -10.77 -1.32 -6.52
CA TYR A 34 -10.81 -2.69 -7.03
C TYR A 34 -9.42 -3.09 -7.54
N ASP A 35 -9.26 -4.38 -7.83
CA ASP A 35 -8.01 -4.94 -8.39
C ASP A 35 -6.77 -4.57 -7.54
N VAL A 36 -6.87 -4.92 -6.26
CA VAL A 36 -5.85 -4.72 -5.23
C VAL A 36 -5.09 -6.03 -5.06
N LEU A 37 -3.78 -5.99 -5.27
CA LEU A 37 -2.90 -7.15 -5.18
C LEU A 37 -1.63 -6.83 -4.40
N SER A 38 -0.95 -7.89 -3.95
CA SER A 38 0.31 -7.84 -3.23
C SER A 38 1.32 -8.80 -3.83
N LEU A 39 2.55 -8.34 -4.04
CA LEU A 39 3.65 -9.22 -4.40
C LEU A 39 4.34 -9.88 -3.20
N VAL A 40 3.96 -9.55 -1.96
CA VAL A 40 4.62 -10.09 -0.75
C VAL A 40 4.79 -11.62 -0.79
N PRO A 41 3.80 -12.44 -1.20
CA PRO A 41 3.96 -13.89 -1.21
C PRO A 41 4.91 -14.46 -2.26
N TYR A 42 5.24 -13.64 -3.26
CA TYR A 42 6.10 -14.01 -4.38
C TYR A 42 7.51 -13.42 -4.21
N ASP A 43 7.73 -12.64 -3.16
CA ASP A 43 8.94 -11.89 -2.89
C ASP A 43 10.00 -12.76 -2.18
N ASN A 44 10.41 -13.84 -2.83
CA ASN A 44 11.30 -14.85 -2.24
C ASN A 44 12.79 -14.61 -2.52
N ASP A 45 13.12 -13.59 -3.33
CA ASP A 45 14.48 -13.27 -3.76
C ASP A 45 14.79 -11.78 -3.50
N GLU A 46 15.88 -11.52 -2.77
CA GLU A 46 16.26 -10.15 -2.39
C GLU A 46 16.68 -9.29 -3.60
N HIS A 47 17.32 -9.88 -4.61
CA HIS A 47 17.74 -9.17 -5.81
C HIS A 47 16.51 -8.73 -6.62
N GLU A 48 15.52 -9.60 -6.79
CA GLU A 48 14.27 -9.27 -7.47
C GLU A 48 13.44 -8.26 -6.66
N ARG A 49 13.40 -8.39 -5.33
CA ARG A 49 12.76 -7.41 -4.42
C ARG A 49 13.24 -5.99 -4.66
N ARG A 50 14.56 -5.80 -4.77
CA ARG A 50 15.18 -4.47 -4.97
C ARG A 50 14.85 -3.87 -6.34
N ARG A 51 14.41 -4.69 -7.30
CA ARG A 51 14.04 -4.28 -8.66
C ARG A 51 12.54 -3.97 -8.80
N LEU A 52 11.72 -4.32 -7.81
CA LEU A 52 10.27 -4.07 -7.83
C LEU A 52 9.96 -2.59 -8.02
N ARG A 53 8.98 -2.31 -8.88
CA ARG A 53 8.52 -0.97 -9.24
C ARG A 53 7.02 -0.86 -9.04
N MET A 54 6.60 0.30 -8.54
CA MET A 54 5.20 0.71 -8.49
C MET A 54 4.75 1.20 -9.86
N ALA A 55 3.46 1.00 -10.18
CA ALA A 55 2.84 1.57 -11.36
C ALA A 55 2.83 3.11 -11.39
N MET A 56 2.73 3.76 -10.22
CA MET A 56 2.70 5.22 -10.08
C MET A 56 3.84 5.72 -9.19
N LYS A 57 4.35 6.93 -9.48
CA LYS A 57 5.44 7.54 -8.71
C LYS A 57 4.97 8.04 -7.35
N ILE A 58 5.88 8.03 -6.39
CA ILE A 58 5.80 8.81 -5.15
C ILE A 58 6.98 9.78 -5.13
N GLY A 59 6.71 11.09 -5.13
CA GLY A 59 7.75 12.13 -5.07
C GLY A 59 8.78 12.06 -6.20
N GLY A 60 8.45 11.43 -7.32
CA GLY A 60 9.36 11.22 -8.46
C GLY A 60 9.92 9.80 -8.60
N TYR A 61 9.72 8.91 -7.62
CA TYR A 61 10.35 7.60 -7.54
C TYR A 61 9.36 6.46 -7.79
N TYR A 62 9.83 5.40 -8.47
CA TYR A 62 9.01 4.21 -8.78
C TYR A 62 9.45 2.94 -8.04
N LYS A 63 10.73 2.80 -7.65
CA LYS A 63 11.20 1.58 -6.98
C LYS A 63 10.86 1.63 -5.50
N PHE A 64 10.30 0.55 -4.96
CA PHE A 64 9.93 0.48 -3.54
C PHE A 64 11.12 0.73 -2.61
N SER A 65 12.28 0.17 -2.94
CA SER A 65 13.53 0.29 -2.17
C SER A 65 14.12 1.70 -2.14
N GLU A 66 13.73 2.58 -3.06
CA GLU A 66 14.25 3.95 -3.17
C GLU A 66 13.31 5.01 -2.57
N VAL A 67 12.08 4.64 -2.20
CA VAL A 67 11.13 5.55 -1.56
C VAL A 67 11.55 5.81 -0.12
N LEU A 68 11.61 7.09 0.25
CA LEU A 68 12.06 7.58 1.56
C LEU A 68 11.08 8.65 2.06
N PRO A 69 11.10 9.02 3.37
CA PRO A 69 10.17 10.01 3.93
C PRO A 69 10.11 11.33 3.15
N ARG A 70 11.27 11.87 2.72
CA ARG A 70 11.33 13.09 1.90
C ARG A 70 10.55 13.00 0.58
N HIS A 71 10.41 11.81 -0.01
CA HIS A 71 9.67 11.61 -1.26
C HIS A 71 8.15 11.67 -1.01
N TRP A 72 7.70 11.20 0.15
CA TRP A 72 6.31 11.34 0.59
C TRP A 72 5.97 12.79 0.95
N ARG A 73 6.87 13.51 1.64
CA ARG A 73 6.69 14.95 1.88
C ARG A 73 6.55 15.74 0.57
N ARG A 74 7.46 15.50 -0.39
CA ARG A 74 7.36 16.04 -1.74
C ARG A 74 6.05 15.66 -2.44
N GLN A 75 5.57 14.42 -2.24
CA GLN A 75 4.29 14.00 -2.81
C GLN A 75 3.11 14.79 -2.22
N GLY A 76 3.17 15.11 -0.92
CA GLY A 76 2.22 16.02 -0.26
C GLY A 76 2.21 17.40 -0.93
N GLU A 77 3.38 18.01 -1.10
CA GLU A 77 3.53 19.31 -1.78
C GLU A 77 2.94 19.30 -3.20
N LEU A 78 3.26 18.27 -4.00
CA LEU A 78 2.73 18.11 -5.36
C LEU A 78 1.19 17.99 -5.39
N MET A 79 0.62 17.39 -4.34
CA MET A 79 -0.82 17.21 -4.20
C MET A 79 -1.50 18.39 -3.47
N LYS A 80 -0.74 19.45 -3.11
CA LYS A 80 -1.21 20.58 -2.30
C LYS A 80 -1.82 20.12 -0.97
N MET A 81 -1.25 19.06 -0.39
CA MET A 81 -1.57 18.55 0.94
C MET A 81 -0.44 18.91 1.91
N ASP A 82 -0.75 18.95 3.20
CA ASP A 82 0.27 19.12 4.22
C ASP A 82 1.28 17.94 4.16
N PRO A 83 2.60 18.22 4.02
CA PRO A 83 3.60 17.17 3.89
C PRO A 83 3.69 16.23 5.10
N ASP A 84 3.47 16.74 6.31
CA ASP A 84 3.53 15.94 7.53
C ASP A 84 2.23 15.15 7.71
N GLU A 85 1.08 15.68 7.31
CA GLU A 85 -0.17 14.91 7.23
C GLU A 85 -0.05 13.73 6.25
N MET A 86 0.63 13.91 5.11
CA MET A 86 0.91 12.82 4.17
C MET A 86 1.72 11.69 4.82
N ILE A 87 2.76 12.04 5.59
CA ILE A 87 3.56 11.07 6.34
C ILE A 87 2.73 10.42 7.44
N ALA A 88 1.99 11.20 8.22
CA ALA A 88 1.15 10.70 9.31
C ALA A 88 0.11 9.69 8.81
N ARG A 89 -0.50 9.91 7.63
CA ARG A 89 -1.42 8.96 6.99
C ARG A 89 -0.74 7.64 6.63
N LEU A 90 0.51 7.68 6.16
CA LEU A 90 1.29 6.47 5.85
C LEU A 90 1.65 5.70 7.14
N VAL A 91 2.09 6.41 8.18
CA VAL A 91 2.41 5.83 9.49
C VAL A 91 1.17 5.19 10.11
N ALA A 92 0.03 5.90 10.13
CA ALA A 92 -1.23 5.38 10.66
C ALA A 92 -1.72 4.14 9.91
N LEU A 93 -1.44 4.02 8.61
CA LEU A 93 -1.68 2.78 7.86
C LEU A 93 -0.75 1.66 8.34
N GLY A 94 0.54 1.95 8.52
CA GLY A 94 1.53 1.00 9.04
C GLY A 94 1.23 0.48 10.45
N GLU A 95 0.64 1.32 11.30
CA GLU A 95 0.21 0.95 12.66
C GLU A 95 -1.03 0.04 12.64
N LYS A 96 -2.02 0.35 11.80
CA LYS A 96 -3.31 -0.38 11.77
C LYS A 96 -3.26 -1.70 11.03
N ILE A 97 -2.38 -1.83 10.04
CA ILE A 97 -2.40 -2.96 9.12
C ILE A 97 -2.14 -4.33 9.78
N PRO A 98 -1.24 -4.49 10.78
CA PRO A 98 -0.95 -5.82 11.31
C PRO A 98 -2.16 -6.43 12.03
N ASP A 99 -2.86 -5.62 12.83
CA ASP A 99 -4.04 -6.06 13.59
C ASP A 99 -5.20 -6.35 12.64
N ALA A 100 -5.49 -5.42 11.71
CA ALA A 100 -6.56 -5.60 10.72
C ALA A 100 -6.33 -6.85 9.84
N LEU A 101 -5.08 -7.10 9.43
CA LEU A 101 -4.74 -8.27 8.62
C LEU A 101 -4.82 -9.57 9.43
N SER A 102 -4.42 -9.54 10.70
CA SER A 102 -4.55 -10.68 11.62
C SER A 102 -6.01 -11.10 11.77
N ASP A 103 -6.91 -10.14 11.94
CA ASP A 103 -8.35 -10.42 12.07
C ASP A 103 -8.93 -10.99 10.77
N VAL A 104 -8.61 -10.42 9.62
CA VAL A 104 -9.03 -10.94 8.30
C VAL A 104 -8.51 -12.37 8.06
N VAL A 105 -7.26 -12.67 8.45
CA VAL A 105 -6.71 -14.02 8.30
C VAL A 105 -7.41 -15.02 9.22
N LYS A 106 -7.80 -14.63 10.44
CA LYS A 106 -8.61 -15.49 11.33
C LYS A 106 -9.97 -15.78 10.72
N GLU A 107 -10.65 -14.75 10.20
CA GLU A 107 -11.94 -14.90 9.52
C GLU A 107 -11.82 -15.83 8.31
N ALA A 108 -10.85 -15.60 7.44
CA ALA A 108 -10.58 -16.46 6.27
C ALA A 108 -10.36 -17.93 6.66
N ARG A 109 -9.65 -18.19 7.77
CA ARG A 109 -9.44 -19.54 8.30
C ARG A 109 -10.73 -20.18 8.81
N VAL A 110 -11.60 -19.41 9.46
CA VAL A 110 -12.93 -19.87 9.88
C VAL A 110 -13.80 -20.23 8.67
N GLU A 111 -13.68 -19.46 7.59
CA GLU A 111 -14.36 -19.74 6.30
C GLU A 111 -13.74 -20.92 5.53
N GLY A 112 -12.63 -21.47 6.01
CA GLY A 112 -12.03 -22.71 5.50
C GLY A 112 -10.78 -22.55 4.65
N LEU A 113 -10.27 -21.32 4.46
CA LEU A 113 -8.99 -21.10 3.79
C LEU A 113 -7.83 -21.53 4.69
N LYS A 114 -7.01 -22.46 4.21
CA LYS A 114 -5.89 -23.06 4.99
C LYS A 114 -4.54 -22.90 4.30
N GLU A 115 -4.49 -22.14 3.22
CA GLU A 115 -3.31 -22.02 2.39
C GLU A 115 -2.17 -21.31 3.14
N PRO A 116 -0.92 -21.81 3.05
CA PRO A 116 0.24 -21.18 3.70
C PRO A 116 0.49 -19.73 3.26
N VAL A 117 -0.05 -19.34 2.10
CA VAL A 117 0.01 -17.97 1.58
C VAL A 117 -0.59 -16.96 2.58
N LEU A 118 -1.58 -17.36 3.38
CA LEU A 118 -2.19 -16.48 4.39
C LEU A 118 -1.16 -16.03 5.44
N ASP A 119 -0.32 -16.96 5.90
CA ASP A 119 0.74 -16.66 6.87
C ASP A 119 1.83 -15.81 6.23
N THR A 120 2.20 -16.11 5.00
CA THR A 120 3.21 -15.32 4.25
C THR A 120 2.75 -13.88 4.03
N VAL A 121 1.47 -13.69 3.67
CA VAL A 121 0.85 -12.36 3.54
C VAL A 121 0.84 -11.65 4.90
N LEU A 122 0.36 -12.32 5.95
CA LEU A 122 0.27 -11.75 7.30
C LEU A 122 1.62 -11.27 7.79
N ASP A 123 2.61 -12.17 7.81
CA ASP A 123 3.94 -11.89 8.34
C ASP A 123 4.65 -10.82 7.50
N GLY A 124 4.62 -10.96 6.17
CA GLY A 124 5.32 -10.06 5.27
C GLY A 124 4.74 -8.64 5.25
N ILE A 125 3.41 -8.50 5.19
CA ILE A 125 2.77 -7.17 5.24
C ILE A 125 2.91 -6.56 6.63
N SER A 126 2.77 -7.35 7.71
CA SER A 126 2.94 -6.85 9.08
C SER A 126 4.37 -6.34 9.33
N ALA A 127 5.38 -7.07 8.85
CA ALA A 127 6.77 -6.64 8.93
C ALA A 127 6.99 -5.32 8.16
N ARG A 128 6.40 -5.17 6.97
CA ARG A 128 6.44 -3.92 6.22
C ARG A 128 5.73 -2.76 6.93
N GLY A 129 4.57 -3.01 7.54
CA GLY A 129 3.85 -2.02 8.35
C GLY A 129 4.73 -1.49 9.49
N LYS A 130 5.34 -2.40 10.27
CA LYS A 130 6.28 -2.05 11.34
C LYS A 130 7.50 -1.28 10.84
N ALA A 131 8.09 -1.70 9.72
CA ALA A 131 9.24 -1.02 9.12
C ALA A 131 8.88 0.41 8.69
N ILE A 132 7.68 0.63 8.14
CA ILE A 132 7.18 1.96 7.81
C ILE A 132 7.01 2.81 9.08
N VAL A 133 6.40 2.29 10.14
CA VAL A 133 6.27 3.06 11.38
C VAL A 133 7.65 3.47 11.92
N GLN A 134 8.61 2.54 11.96
CA GLN A 134 9.97 2.83 12.43
C GLN A 134 10.71 3.86 11.57
N GLN A 135 10.62 3.75 10.24
CA GLN A 135 11.38 4.59 9.32
C GLN A 135 10.75 5.99 9.10
N TYR A 136 9.44 6.14 9.33
CA TYR A 136 8.69 7.34 8.93
C TYR A 136 8.12 8.15 10.11
N SER A 137 8.26 7.69 11.37
CA SER A 137 7.78 8.41 12.57
C SER A 137 8.80 9.40 13.16
N ALA A 138 9.94 9.62 12.49
CA ALA A 138 10.99 10.57 12.88
C ALA A 138 10.84 11.91 12.15
#